data_AF-A0A1E3H0M8-F1
#
_entry.id   AF-A0A1E3H0M8-F1
#
_cell.length_a   1.000
_cell.length_b   1.000
_cell.length_c   1.000
_cell.angle_alpha   90.00
_cell.angle_beta   90.00
_cell.angle_gamma   90.00
#
_symmetry.space_group_name_H-M   'P 1'
#
loop_
_entity.id
_entity.type
_entity.pdbx_description
1 polymer ?
#
loop_
_entity_poly.entity_id
_entity_poly.type
_entity_poly.pdbx_seq_one_letter_code
_entity_poly.pdbx_strand_id
1 'polypeptide(L)' 'MELIAIGIGHDVTRYYRRAVTIVDAEELAGAMTDQLASLFEDQTSGRAAARGRGARAAGRR' A
#
# COMPACT_ATOMS: atom_id res chain seq x y z
N MET A 1 -1.11 13.67 4.38
CA MET A 1 -0.70 12.70 5.42
C MET A 1 -1.47 11.41 5.18
N GLU A 2 -0.77 10.29 5.00
CA GLU A 2 -1.37 8.95 4.96
C GLU A 2 -1.30 8.36 6.36
N LEU A 3 -2.38 8.47 7.14
CA LEU A 3 -2.49 7.72 8.40
C LEU A 3 -3.36 6.49 8.15
N ILE A 4 -2.85 5.32 8.52
CA ILE A 4 -3.61 4.08 8.61
C ILE A 4 -3.89 3.82 10.08
N ALA A 5 -5.17 3.67 10.44
CA ALA A 5 -5.56 3.29 11.79
C ALA A 5 -5.57 1.76 11.93
N ILE A 6 -5.02 1.22 13.02
CA ILE A 6 -5.04 -0.21 13.30
C ILE A 6 -5.89 -0.44 14.55
N GLY A 7 -7.05 -1.08 14.37
CA GLY A 7 -7.94 -1.50 15.45
C GLY A 7 -7.66 -2.95 15.84
N ILE A 8 -7.45 -3.21 17.13
CA ILE A 8 -7.29 -4.57 17.66
C ILE A 8 -8.58 -4.98 18.37
N GLY A 9 -9.24 -6.03 17.89
CA GLY A 9 -10.47 -6.55 18.48
C GLY A 9 -11.69 -5.63 18.36
N HIS A 10 -11.60 -4.54 17.60
CA HIS A 10 -12.71 -3.62 17.36
C HIS A 10 -12.59 -2.92 16.00
N ASP A 11 -13.75 -2.66 15.39
CA ASP A 11 -13.85 -1.98 14.09
C ASP A 11 -13.68 -0.46 14.24
N VAL A 12 -12.66 0.09 13.57
CA VAL A 12 -12.36 1.53 13.53
C VAL A 12 -12.68 2.18 12.18
N THR A 13 -13.19 1.40 11.21
CA THR A 13 -13.49 1.87 9.84
C THR A 13 -14.58 2.94 9.81
N ARG A 14 -15.41 3.01 10.86
CA ARG A 14 -16.46 4.02 11.02
C ARG A 14 -15.93 5.45 11.09
N TYR A 15 -14.71 5.63 11.60
CA TYR A 15 -14.10 6.95 11.80
C TYR A 15 -12.85 7.16 10.94
N TYR A 16 -12.21 6.08 10.49
CA TYR A 16 -11.00 6.14 9.70
C TYR A 16 -11.22 5.48 8.34
N ARG A 17 -11.14 6.30 7.29
CA ARG A 17 -11.32 5.85 5.89
C ARG A 17 -10.30 4.79 5.45
N ARG A 18 -9.11 4.82 6.05
CA ARG A 18 -8.03 3.86 5.80
C ARG A 18 -7.69 3.20 7.13
N ALA A 19 -8.20 1.99 7.31
CA ALA A 19 -8.06 1.24 8.54
C ALA A 19 -7.87 -0.24 8.26
N VAL A 20 -7.13 -0.89 9.14
CA VAL A 20 -6.98 -2.34 9.21
C VAL A 20 -7.49 -2.78 10.57
N THR A 21 -8.30 -3.84 10.60
CA THR A 21 -8.77 -4.44 11.85
C THR A 21 -8.12 -5.82 11.97
N ILE A 22 -7.46 -6.06 13.10
CA ILE A 22 -6.85 -7.35 13.45
C ILE A 22 -7.53 -7.92 14.69
N VAL A 23 -7.48 -9.23 14.85
CA VAL A 23 -8.22 -9.91 15.93
C VAL A 23 -7.47 -9.80 17.25
N ASP A 24 -6.15 -9.98 17.21
CA ASP A 24 -5.26 -9.91 18.36
C ASP A 24 -3.98 -9.10 18.09
N ALA A 25 -3.18 -8.88 19.13
CA ALA A 25 -1.95 -8.10 19.03
C ALA A 25 -0.78 -8.88 18.41
N GLU A 26 -0.86 -10.20 18.32
CA GLU A 26 0.19 -11.02 17.72
C GLU A 26 0.20 -10.85 16.20
N GLU A 27 -0.98 -10.63 15.60
CA GLU A 27 -1.16 -10.29 14.18
C GLU A 27 -0.61 -8.90 13.80
N LEU A 28 -0.35 -8.02 14.78
CA LEU A 28 0.06 -6.63 14.53
C LEU A 28 1.36 -6.54 13.73
N ALA A 29 2.35 -7.36 14.08
CA ALA A 29 3.65 -7.34 13.41
C ALA A 29 3.52 -7.75 11.93
N GLY A 30 2.69 -8.75 11.64
CA GLY A 30 2.38 -9.18 10.27
C GLY A 30 1.68 -8.06 9.50
N ALA A 31 0.59 -7.52 10.05
CA ALA A 31 -0.16 -6.43 9.43
C ALA A 31 0.71 -5.19 9.17
N MET A 32 1.57 -4.80 10.11
CA MET A 32 2.51 -3.68 9.89
C MET A 32 3.52 -3.97 8.78
N THR A 33 4.03 -5.21 8.71
CA THR A 33 4.97 -5.61 7.66
C THR A 33 4.33 -5.56 6.29
N ASP A 34 3.09 -6.04 6.15
CA ASP A 34 2.34 -5.98 4.90
C ASP A 34 2.04 -4.55 4.46
N GLN A 35 1.64 -3.68 5.40
CA GLN A 35 1.45 -2.24 5.11
C GLN A 35 2.75 -1.56 4.70
N LEU A 36 3.88 -1.92 5.30
CA LEU A 36 5.18 -1.40 4.88
C LEU A 36 5.56 -1.91 3.49
N ALA A 37 5.34 -3.19 3.20
CA ALA A 37 5.62 -3.79 1.90
C ALA A 37 4.84 -3.10 0.77
N SER A 38 3.55 -2.79 0.99
CA SER A 38 2.71 -2.13 -0.03
C SER A 38 3.24 -0.75 -0.44
N LEU A 39 3.87 0.00 0.47
CA LEU A 39 4.47 1.30 0.16
C LEU A 39 5.61 1.20 -0.86
N PHE A 40 6.28 0.05 -0.95
CA PHE A 40 7.38 -0.18 -1.90
C PHE A 40 6.86 -0.77 -3.23
N GLU A 41 5.79 -1.57 -3.20
CA GLU A 41 5.14 -2.10 -4.39
C GLU A 41 4.49 -1.00 -5.26
N ASP A 42 3.85 -0.02 -4.62
CA ASP A 42 3.28 1.14 -5.33
C ASP A 42 4.36 1.99 -6.03
N GLN A 43 5.57 2.04 -5.48
CA GLN A 43 6.68 2.79 -6.08
C GLN A 43 7.30 2.07 -7.28
N THR A 44 7.39 0.74 -7.24
CA THR A 44 8.00 -0.04 -8.34
C THR A 44 7.10 -0.08 -9.58
N SER A 45 5.78 -0.22 -9.39
CA SER A 45 4.80 -0.27 -10.48
C SER A 45 4.73 1.04 -11.28
N GLY A 46 4.78 2.20 -10.60
CA GLY A 46 4.85 3.52 -11.25
C GLY A 46 6.11 3.72 -12.10
N ARG A 47 7.26 3.19 -11.64
CA ARG A 47 8.54 3.29 -12.34
C ARG A 47 8.59 2.38 -13.58
N ALA A 48 8.02 1.18 -13.51
CA ALA A 48 7.91 0.26 -14.65
C ALA A 48 7.02 0.85 -15.76
N ALA A 49 5.87 1.42 -15.38
CA ALA A 49 4.95 2.06 -16.33
C ALA A 49 5.57 3.29 -17.03
N ALA A 50 6.41 4.06 -16.33
CA ALA A 50 7.10 5.21 -16.90
C ALA A 50 8.16 4.80 -17.95
N ARG A 51 8.87 3.68 -17.73
CA ARG A 51 9.91 3.19 -18.65
C ARG A 51 9.32 2.58 -19.93
N GLY A 52 8.14 1.95 -19.85
CA GLY A 52 7.47 1.37 -21.03
C GLY A 52 6.90 2.40 -22.02
N ARG A 53 6.59 3.62 -21.56
CA ARG A 53 6.02 4.69 -22.41
C ARG A 53 7.07 5.40 -23.27
N GLY A 54 8.31 5.53 -22.78
CA GLY A 54 9.40 6.16 -23.54
C GLY A 54 9.91 5.33 -24.72
N ALA A 55 9.89 3.99 -24.59
CA ALA A 55 10.42 3.09 -25.62
C ALA A 55 9.55 3.01 -26.89
N ARG A 56 8.22 3.25 -26.79
CA ARG A 56 7.31 3.16 -27.94
C ARG A 56 7.33 4.40 -28.85
N ALA A 57 7.84 5.53 -28.37
CA ALA A 57 7.90 6.77 -29.15
C ALA A 57 9.17 6.87 -30.02
N ALA A 58 10.20 6.06 -29.75
CA ALA A 58 11.49 6.13 -30.44
C ALA A 58 11.60 5.26 -31.71
N GLY A 59 10.60 4.40 -31.99
CA GLY A 59 10.64 3.43 -33.10
C GLY A 59 9.95 3.87 -34.40
N ARG A 60 9.65 5.15 -34.57
CA ARG A 60 8.92 5.66 -35.75
C ARG A 60 9.64 6.82 -36.44
N ARG A 61 10.89 6.60 -36.87
CA ARG A 61 11.58 7.41 -37.88
C ARG A 61 12.47 6.52 -38.73
#